data_AF-A0A969R8J3-F1
#
_entry.id   AF-A0A969R8J3-F1
#
_cell.length_a   1.000
_cell.length_b   1.000
_cell.length_c   1.000
_cell.angle_alpha   90.00
_cell.angle_beta   90.00
_cell.angle_gamma   90.00
#
_symmetry.space_group_name_H-M   'P 1'
#
loop_
_entity.id
_entity.type
_entity.pdbx_description
1 polymer ?
#
loop_
_entity_poly.entity_id
_entity_poly.type
_entity_poly.pdbx_seq_one_letter_code
_entity_poly.pdbx_strand_id
1 'polypeptide(L)'
;MKIAIAQLNPTIGDLEGNAQQILEAAQRASSEGARLLLTPELSLCGYPPRDLLLNPSFVSEMSRVLLKLAMQLPSELAVLVGTVDLNLRSLETGGKSLFNSVALLEPGKIKQIFHKRLLPTYDVFDEDRYFEPGNEANHFTLDLGSTSIHIGVTICEDLWNDEEFWGKRTYSLNPIADLAQKGVDFTINLSASPYTVGKQKLRESMLKHGAVRFNQPIIYVNQAGGNDDLIFDGSSLVVDRRGNLVCRARGFEADFAIVDYDVEKQDFLPSSIAPEPDCEEAEIWSALVLGVRDYARKCGFSKVVLGLSGGIDSALVAAIATTALGAENVLGILMPSPYSSDHSVEDALSLAKNLGITTQKLPIADLMNAYDQTLEKLFVGTPFGVAEENIQSRIRGTLLMAIANKFGYLLISTGNKSEMAVGYCTLYGDMNGGLAAIADVPKTRVYSICEWLNCRDTSELIPTNILTKAPSAELKPGQMDQDSLPPYEVLDDILDRFIHQHQSATEIVASGHDSTIVDRVVKLVTIAEFKRRQAPPGIKITDRAFGTGWRMPIASKRPSY
;
A
#
# COMPACT_ATOMS: atom_id res chain seq x y z
N MET A 1 -24.06 0.88 -25.28
CA MET A 1 -23.45 2.13 -24.76
C MET A 1 -22.04 1.79 -24.33
N LYS A 2 -21.03 2.55 -24.80
CA LYS A 2 -19.65 2.39 -24.34
C LYS A 2 -19.39 3.20 -23.08
N ILE A 3 -18.73 2.59 -22.10
CA ILE A 3 -18.29 3.18 -20.85
C ILE A 3 -16.78 2.99 -20.74
N ALA A 4 -16.08 4.08 -20.42
CA ALA A 4 -14.64 4.09 -20.22
C ALA A 4 -14.30 4.02 -18.73
N ILE A 5 -13.31 3.20 -18.40
CA ILE A 5 -12.73 3.07 -17.06
C ILE A 5 -11.32 3.65 -17.14
N ALA A 6 -11.08 4.76 -16.45
CA ALA A 6 -9.74 5.30 -16.25
C ALA A 6 -9.20 4.87 -14.88
N GLN A 7 -8.32 3.87 -14.88
CA GLN A 7 -7.59 3.45 -13.70
C GLN A 7 -6.35 4.35 -13.55
N LEU A 8 -6.49 5.40 -12.75
CA LEU A 8 -5.50 6.47 -12.63
C LEU A 8 -4.52 6.25 -11.46
N ASN A 9 -3.34 6.86 -11.57
CA ASN A 9 -2.34 6.96 -10.52
C ASN A 9 -2.15 8.43 -10.07
N PRO A 10 -3.10 8.97 -9.28
CA PRO A 10 -3.09 10.37 -8.91
C PRO A 10 -1.96 10.75 -7.93
N THR A 11 -1.49 11.97 -8.16
CA THR A 11 -0.71 12.87 -7.30
C THR A 11 -1.41 13.37 -6.04
N ILE A 12 -1.14 12.94 -4.80
CA ILE A 12 -1.79 13.62 -3.64
C ILE A 12 -1.42 15.11 -3.67
N GLY A 13 -2.45 15.97 -3.75
CA GLY A 13 -2.30 17.43 -3.77
C GLY A 13 -2.00 18.07 -5.14
N ASP A 14 -1.64 17.29 -6.17
CA ASP A 14 -1.37 17.80 -7.53
C ASP A 14 -2.67 17.95 -8.35
N LEU A 15 -3.49 18.93 -7.97
CA LEU A 15 -4.84 19.13 -8.54
C LEU A 15 -4.81 19.31 -10.07
N GLU A 16 -3.89 20.13 -10.58
CA GLU A 16 -3.79 20.42 -12.02
C GLU A 16 -3.23 19.22 -12.79
N GLY A 17 -2.21 18.52 -12.26
CA GLY A 17 -1.68 17.32 -12.91
C GLY A 17 -2.68 16.16 -12.91
N ASN A 18 -3.46 15.99 -11.85
CA ASN A 18 -4.53 15.01 -11.81
C ASN A 18 -5.69 15.36 -12.75
N ALA A 19 -6.10 16.63 -12.79
CA ALA A 19 -7.13 17.11 -13.73
C ALA A 19 -6.70 16.89 -15.18
N GLN A 20 -5.41 17.12 -15.49
CA GLN A 20 -4.85 16.87 -16.81
C GLN A 20 -4.90 15.38 -17.18
N GLN A 21 -4.55 14.46 -16.27
CA GLN A 21 -4.70 13.01 -16.49
C GLN A 21 -6.16 12.61 -16.76
N ILE A 22 -7.11 13.19 -16.02
CA ILE A 22 -8.55 12.96 -16.24
C ILE A 22 -8.98 13.49 -17.60
N LEU A 23 -8.51 14.67 -18.00
CA LEU A 23 -8.82 15.26 -19.30
C LEU A 23 -8.27 14.43 -20.47
N GLU A 24 -7.04 13.91 -20.35
CA GLU A 24 -6.45 13.02 -21.35
C GLU A 24 -7.25 11.72 -21.48
N ALA A 25 -7.66 11.13 -20.35
CA ALA A 25 -8.54 9.99 -20.34
C ALA A 25 -9.92 10.30 -20.97
N ALA A 26 -10.47 11.50 -20.75
CA ALA A 26 -11.72 11.96 -21.34
C ALA A 26 -11.62 12.11 -22.86
N GLN A 27 -10.51 12.69 -23.35
CA GLN A 27 -10.24 12.80 -24.78
C GLN A 27 -10.13 11.44 -25.44
N ARG A 28 -9.44 10.48 -24.81
CA ARG A 28 -9.38 9.09 -25.27
C ARG A 28 -10.74 8.40 -25.25
N ALA A 29 -11.51 8.56 -24.17
CA ALA A 29 -12.84 7.99 -24.06
C ALA A 29 -13.78 8.50 -25.17
N SER A 30 -13.73 9.79 -25.46
CA SER A 30 -14.51 10.40 -26.55
C SER A 30 -14.09 9.87 -27.92
N SER A 31 -12.79 9.72 -28.20
CA SER A 31 -12.32 9.19 -29.48
C SER A 31 -12.68 7.71 -29.70
N GLU A 32 -12.83 6.94 -28.61
CA GLU A 32 -13.30 5.55 -28.65
C GLU A 32 -14.84 5.41 -28.65
N GLY A 33 -15.56 6.55 -28.61
CA GLY A 33 -17.02 6.63 -28.67
C GLY A 33 -17.74 6.32 -27.35
N ALA A 34 -17.04 6.45 -26.21
CA ALA A 34 -17.65 6.30 -24.90
C ALA A 34 -18.61 7.47 -24.60
N ARG A 35 -19.69 7.16 -23.88
CA ARG A 35 -20.68 8.16 -23.42
C ARG A 35 -20.52 8.50 -21.93
N LEU A 36 -19.76 7.69 -21.21
CA LEU A 36 -19.47 7.87 -19.79
C LEU A 36 -18.01 7.48 -19.52
N LEU A 37 -17.27 8.33 -18.82
CA LEU A 37 -15.95 8.04 -18.26
C LEU A 37 -16.03 7.97 -16.74
N LEU A 38 -15.35 6.98 -16.17
CA LEU A 38 -15.28 6.71 -14.74
C LEU A 38 -13.85 6.91 -14.25
N THR A 39 -13.68 7.66 -13.15
CA THR A 39 -12.39 7.82 -12.47
C THR A 39 -12.47 7.32 -11.02
N PRO A 40 -11.34 7.04 -10.35
CA PRO A 40 -11.34 6.55 -8.98
C PRO A 40 -11.89 7.54 -7.95
N GLU A 41 -12.11 7.04 -6.73
CA GLU A 41 -12.41 7.86 -5.55
C GLU A 41 -11.35 8.94 -5.34
N LEU A 42 -11.78 10.17 -5.01
CA LEU A 42 -10.92 11.34 -4.82
C LEU A 42 -9.86 11.55 -5.92
N SER A 43 -10.09 11.08 -7.15
CA SER A 43 -9.11 11.12 -8.24
C SER A 43 -8.55 12.52 -8.54
N LEU A 44 -9.30 13.59 -8.27
CA LEU A 44 -8.86 14.96 -8.52
C LEU A 44 -7.74 15.38 -7.55
N CYS A 45 -7.80 14.95 -6.30
CA CYS A 45 -6.83 15.34 -5.27
C CYS A 45 -5.89 14.21 -4.83
N GLY A 46 -6.15 12.98 -5.28
CA GLY A 46 -5.45 11.77 -4.85
C GLY A 46 -5.90 11.27 -3.48
N TYR A 47 -5.72 9.98 -3.24
CA TYR A 47 -6.09 9.33 -1.98
C TYR A 47 -4.89 8.67 -1.29
N PRO A 48 -4.74 8.79 0.05
CA PRO A 48 -5.54 9.61 0.99
C PRO A 48 -4.96 11.03 1.20
N PRO A 49 -5.73 12.13 1.07
CA PRO A 49 -5.19 13.49 1.21
C PRO A 49 -4.96 13.94 2.67
N ARG A 50 -5.48 13.19 3.65
CA ARG A 50 -5.32 13.45 5.10
C ARG A 50 -5.63 14.91 5.48
N ASP A 51 -4.86 15.52 6.37
CA ASP A 51 -5.11 16.87 6.90
C ASP A 51 -4.96 17.99 5.86
N LEU A 52 -4.57 17.72 4.60
CA LEU A 52 -4.75 18.70 3.50
C LEU A 52 -6.22 19.12 3.37
N LEU A 53 -7.14 18.23 3.72
CA LEU A 53 -8.58 18.50 3.76
C LEU A 53 -8.95 19.58 4.78
N LEU A 54 -8.15 19.77 5.83
CA LEU A 54 -8.39 20.82 6.82
C LEU A 54 -7.97 22.21 6.33
N ASN A 55 -7.33 22.33 5.16
CA ASN A 55 -6.95 23.59 4.54
C ASN A 55 -8.08 24.10 3.63
N PRO A 56 -8.81 25.18 4.00
CA PRO A 56 -9.91 25.69 3.18
C PRO A 56 -9.48 26.17 1.79
N SER A 57 -8.22 26.61 1.64
CA SER A 57 -7.69 27.05 0.34
C SER A 57 -7.51 25.87 -0.61
N PHE A 58 -7.09 24.71 -0.09
CA PHE A 58 -6.95 23.49 -0.88
C PHE A 58 -8.32 23.00 -1.40
N VAL A 59 -9.33 23.00 -0.53
CA VAL A 59 -10.70 22.63 -0.91
C VAL A 59 -11.29 23.62 -1.93
N SER A 60 -11.09 24.92 -1.71
CA SER A 60 -11.55 25.96 -2.65
C SER A 60 -10.90 25.84 -4.03
N GLU A 61 -9.60 25.53 -4.06
CA GLU A 61 -8.88 25.33 -5.32
C GLU A 61 -9.34 24.07 -6.05
N MET A 62 -9.62 22.99 -5.32
CA MET A 62 -10.20 21.77 -5.88
C MET A 62 -11.52 22.05 -6.62
N SER A 63 -12.41 22.86 -6.04
CA SER A 63 -13.66 23.27 -6.70
C SER A 63 -13.41 24.08 -7.98
N ARG A 64 -12.40 24.95 -8.00
CA ARG A 64 -12.04 25.74 -9.20
C ARG A 64 -11.49 24.85 -10.31
N VAL A 65 -10.57 23.95 -9.97
CA VAL A 65 -9.98 23.01 -10.93
C VAL A 65 -11.06 22.07 -11.49
N LEU A 66 -11.99 21.60 -10.66
CA LEU A 66 -13.12 20.78 -11.12
C LEU A 66 -14.01 21.51 -12.14
N LEU A 67 -14.32 22.79 -11.89
CA LEU A 67 -15.06 23.63 -12.84
C LEU A 67 -14.30 23.84 -14.14
N LYS A 68 -12.99 24.14 -14.05
CA LYS A 68 -12.11 24.29 -15.22
C LYS A 68 -12.06 23.01 -16.06
N LEU A 69 -11.95 21.85 -15.40
CA LEU A 69 -12.00 20.55 -16.07
C LEU A 69 -13.34 20.35 -16.80
N ALA A 70 -14.47 20.65 -16.16
CA ALA A 70 -15.79 20.56 -16.78
C ALA A 70 -15.91 21.40 -18.07
N MET A 71 -15.28 22.59 -18.10
CA MET A 71 -15.24 23.47 -19.28
C MET A 71 -14.42 22.91 -20.44
N GLN A 72 -13.51 21.96 -20.19
CA GLN A 72 -12.59 21.39 -21.18
C GLN A 72 -13.03 20.02 -21.70
N LEU A 73 -14.11 19.45 -21.14
CA LEU A 73 -14.56 18.11 -21.51
C LEU A 73 -15.03 18.02 -22.97
N PRO A 74 -14.77 16.89 -23.66
CA PRO A 74 -15.32 16.62 -24.98
C PRO A 74 -16.85 16.66 -25.01
N SER A 75 -17.44 17.06 -26.13
CA SER A 75 -18.89 17.04 -26.31
C SER A 75 -19.48 15.65 -26.14
N GLU A 76 -20.70 15.56 -25.60
CA GLU A 76 -21.48 14.32 -25.44
C GLU A 76 -20.93 13.26 -24.47
N LEU A 77 -19.78 13.52 -23.83
CA LEU A 77 -19.20 12.67 -22.79
C LEU A 77 -19.60 13.16 -21.40
N ALA A 78 -20.18 12.28 -20.60
CA ALA A 78 -20.30 12.47 -19.15
C ALA A 78 -19.07 11.92 -18.44
N VAL A 79 -18.62 12.57 -17.37
CA VAL A 79 -17.46 12.11 -16.58
C VAL A 79 -17.81 12.09 -15.10
N LEU A 80 -17.61 10.96 -14.43
CA LEU A 80 -17.65 10.89 -12.97
C LEU A 80 -16.26 11.12 -12.41
N VAL A 81 -16.08 12.21 -11.65
CA VAL A 81 -14.79 12.61 -11.06
C VAL A 81 -14.85 12.55 -9.54
N GLY A 82 -14.00 11.74 -8.92
CA GLY A 82 -13.81 11.74 -7.47
C GLY A 82 -13.23 13.07 -6.97
N THR A 83 -13.89 13.69 -5.99
CA THR A 83 -13.59 15.04 -5.46
C THR A 83 -14.09 15.18 -4.02
N VAL A 84 -13.77 16.32 -3.40
CA VAL A 84 -14.38 16.74 -2.13
C VAL A 84 -15.46 17.77 -2.41
N ASP A 85 -16.56 17.71 -1.66
CA ASP A 85 -17.61 18.73 -1.66
C ASP A 85 -17.77 19.38 -0.27
N LEU A 86 -18.23 20.62 -0.23
CA LEU A 86 -18.42 21.38 1.01
C LEU A 86 -19.79 21.07 1.62
N ASN A 87 -19.81 20.69 2.90
CA ASN A 87 -21.03 20.64 3.69
C ASN A 87 -21.37 22.05 4.20
N LEU A 88 -22.04 22.86 3.38
CA LEU A 88 -22.45 24.22 3.74
C LEU A 88 -23.39 24.28 4.96
N ARG A 89 -24.07 23.17 5.27
CA ARG A 89 -25.00 23.08 6.40
C ARG A 89 -24.31 22.72 7.71
N SER A 90 -23.02 22.35 7.71
CA SER A 90 -22.33 21.88 8.91
C SER A 90 -22.35 22.88 10.07
N LEU A 91 -22.35 24.19 9.76
CA LEU A 91 -22.45 25.26 10.75
C LEU A 91 -23.85 25.38 11.37
N GLU A 92 -24.89 25.02 10.62
CA GLU A 92 -26.30 25.11 11.04
C GLU A 92 -26.79 23.84 11.73
N THR A 93 -26.44 22.67 11.20
CA THR A 93 -26.93 21.36 11.65
C THR A 93 -25.96 20.63 12.58
N GLY A 94 -24.73 21.14 12.72
CA GLY A 94 -23.61 20.33 13.22
C GLY A 94 -23.14 19.31 12.16
N GLY A 95 -22.00 18.68 12.44
CA GLY A 95 -21.37 17.69 11.55
C GLY A 95 -20.01 18.16 11.00
N LYS A 96 -19.44 17.36 10.10
CA LYS A 96 -18.18 17.69 9.40
C LYS A 96 -18.43 18.62 8.23
N SER A 97 -17.43 19.43 7.91
CA SER A 97 -17.53 20.47 6.87
C SER A 97 -17.37 19.96 5.45
N LEU A 98 -17.06 18.66 5.25
CA LEU A 98 -16.73 18.09 3.95
C LEU A 98 -17.49 16.79 3.70
N PHE A 99 -17.67 16.46 2.43
CA PHE A 99 -18.12 15.16 1.96
C PHE A 99 -17.07 14.55 1.03
N ASN A 100 -16.77 13.26 1.19
CA ASN A 100 -16.09 12.48 0.16
C ASN A 100 -17.09 12.22 -0.96
N SER A 101 -16.80 12.73 -2.17
CA SER A 101 -17.80 12.92 -3.19
C SER A 101 -17.35 12.49 -4.58
N VAL A 102 -18.32 12.30 -5.46
CA VAL A 102 -18.11 12.13 -6.90
C VAL A 102 -18.97 13.16 -7.62
N ALA A 103 -18.37 13.95 -8.49
CA ALA A 103 -19.07 14.91 -9.33
C ALA A 103 -19.35 14.31 -10.70
N LEU A 104 -20.62 14.38 -11.14
CA LEU A 104 -21.01 14.17 -12.52
C LEU A 104 -20.77 15.46 -13.31
N LEU A 105 -19.82 15.41 -14.23
CA LEU A 105 -19.51 16.49 -15.14
C LEU A 105 -20.17 16.23 -16.49
N GLU A 106 -20.81 17.26 -17.03
CA GLU A 106 -21.20 17.37 -18.43
C GLU A 106 -20.44 18.55 -19.04
N PRO A 107 -20.30 18.65 -20.38
CA PRO A 107 -19.59 19.75 -21.01
C PRO A 107 -20.06 21.11 -20.50
N GLY A 108 -19.13 21.83 -19.85
CA GLY A 108 -19.34 23.18 -19.31
C GLY A 108 -20.00 23.28 -17.93
N LYS A 109 -20.34 22.18 -17.24
CA LYS A 109 -20.98 22.26 -15.91
C LYS A 109 -20.80 21.04 -15.03
N ILE A 110 -20.88 21.25 -13.72
CA ILE A 110 -21.13 20.19 -12.73
C ILE A 110 -22.63 19.93 -12.71
N LYS A 111 -23.06 18.74 -13.14
CA LYS A 111 -24.48 18.38 -13.28
C LYS A 111 -25.08 17.92 -11.95
N GLN A 112 -24.35 17.11 -11.19
CA GLN A 112 -24.80 16.52 -9.92
C GLN A 112 -23.57 16.11 -9.09
N ILE A 113 -23.71 16.07 -7.77
CA ILE A 113 -22.68 15.58 -6.83
C ILE A 113 -23.30 14.44 -6.01
N PHE A 114 -22.52 13.39 -5.78
CA PHE A 114 -22.88 12.22 -4.98
C PHE A 114 -21.95 12.16 -3.76
N HIS A 115 -22.46 11.76 -2.60
CA HIS A 115 -21.68 11.70 -1.36
C HIS A 115 -21.57 10.27 -0.85
N LYS A 116 -20.36 9.88 -0.44
CA LYS A 116 -20.08 8.57 0.16
C LYS A 116 -20.92 8.40 1.42
N ARG A 117 -21.56 7.24 1.59
CA ARG A 117 -22.54 7.03 2.67
C ARG A 117 -21.94 6.25 3.83
N LEU A 118 -21.03 5.31 3.55
CA LEU A 118 -20.32 4.54 4.54
C LEU A 118 -18.87 5.04 4.66
N LEU A 119 -18.50 5.52 5.85
CA LEU A 119 -17.16 6.06 6.12
C LEU A 119 -16.35 5.03 6.94
N PRO A 120 -15.25 4.47 6.40
CA PRO A 120 -14.39 3.56 7.14
C PRO A 120 -13.54 4.30 8.18
N THR A 121 -13.41 3.71 9.38
CA THR A 121 -12.65 4.24 10.52
C THR A 121 -11.74 3.17 11.16
N TYR A 122 -11.37 2.15 10.38
CA TYR A 122 -10.56 1.02 10.79
C TYR A 122 -9.30 0.90 9.94
N ASP A 123 -8.29 0.19 10.48
CA ASP A 123 -6.98 -0.01 9.86
C ASP A 123 -6.34 1.33 9.42
N VAL A 124 -6.28 1.58 8.11
CA VAL A 124 -5.62 2.76 7.50
C VAL A 124 -6.57 3.94 7.30
N PHE A 125 -7.87 3.76 7.55
CA PHE A 125 -8.89 4.75 7.29
C PHE A 125 -9.27 5.54 8.54
N ASP A 126 -9.34 6.88 8.39
CA ASP A 126 -9.84 7.81 9.40
C ASP A 126 -10.85 8.78 8.76
N GLU A 127 -11.74 8.30 7.89
CA GLU A 127 -12.60 9.20 7.07
C GLU A 127 -13.55 10.05 7.91
N ASP A 128 -14.06 9.51 9.03
CA ASP A 128 -14.91 10.24 9.99
C ASP A 128 -14.16 11.41 10.67
N ARG A 129 -12.82 11.50 10.56
CA ARG A 129 -12.09 12.71 10.95
C ARG A 129 -12.50 13.89 10.08
N TYR A 130 -12.68 13.67 8.78
CA TYR A 130 -12.77 14.70 7.75
C TYR A 130 -14.16 14.87 7.16
N PHE A 131 -14.91 13.77 6.98
CA PHE A 131 -16.10 13.73 6.15
C PHE A 131 -17.36 13.44 6.96
N GLU A 132 -18.47 14.01 6.52
CA GLU A 132 -19.82 13.65 6.95
C GLU A 132 -20.37 12.57 6.00
N PRO A 133 -21.15 11.58 6.48
CA PRO A 133 -21.78 10.60 5.59
C PRO A 133 -22.92 11.23 4.77
N GLY A 134 -23.04 10.78 3.51
CA GLY A 134 -24.19 11.07 2.66
C GLY A 134 -25.46 10.35 3.12
N ASN A 135 -26.62 11.00 2.95
CA ASN A 135 -27.90 10.45 3.43
C ASN A 135 -28.79 9.88 2.31
N GLU A 136 -28.52 10.21 1.05
CA GLU A 136 -29.37 9.84 -0.09
C GLU A 136 -28.77 8.71 -0.92
N ALA A 137 -29.61 7.90 -1.56
CA ALA A 137 -29.17 6.93 -2.55
C ALA A 137 -28.69 7.65 -3.81
N ASN A 138 -27.40 7.54 -4.11
CA ASN A 138 -26.75 8.26 -5.19
C ASN A 138 -27.05 7.62 -6.56
N HIS A 139 -27.80 8.30 -7.42
CA HIS A 139 -28.07 7.82 -8.78
C HIS A 139 -28.33 8.97 -9.75
N PHE A 140 -28.18 8.71 -11.05
CA PHE A 140 -28.53 9.66 -12.12
C PHE A 140 -29.04 8.94 -13.36
N THR A 141 -29.63 9.70 -14.27
CA THR A 141 -30.10 9.20 -15.56
C THR A 141 -29.23 9.78 -16.67
N LEU A 142 -28.68 8.91 -17.51
CA LEU A 142 -27.94 9.30 -18.70
C LEU A 142 -28.83 9.16 -19.95
N ASP A 143 -28.92 10.22 -20.73
CA ASP A 143 -29.72 10.27 -21.96
C ASP A 143 -28.88 9.83 -23.18
N LEU A 144 -29.38 8.80 -23.89
CA LEU A 144 -28.81 8.27 -25.12
C LEU A 144 -29.65 8.64 -26.36
N GLY A 145 -30.52 9.63 -26.24
CA GLY A 145 -31.40 10.17 -27.28
C GLY A 145 -32.72 9.41 -27.36
N SER A 146 -32.69 8.14 -27.79
CA SER A 146 -33.90 7.31 -27.93
C SER A 146 -34.23 6.48 -26.69
N THR A 147 -33.26 6.32 -25.79
CA THR A 147 -33.39 5.59 -24.54
C THR A 147 -32.67 6.37 -23.43
N SER A 148 -33.00 6.05 -22.18
CA SER A 148 -32.23 6.51 -21.03
C SER A 148 -31.77 5.32 -20.20
N ILE A 149 -30.69 5.52 -19.46
CA ILE A 149 -30.14 4.51 -18.53
C ILE A 149 -30.07 5.13 -17.14
N HIS A 150 -30.55 4.41 -16.14
CA HIS A 150 -30.52 4.79 -14.74
C HIS A 150 -29.33 4.14 -14.04
N ILE A 151 -28.38 4.94 -13.60
CA ILE A 151 -27.09 4.46 -13.09
C ILE A 151 -26.99 4.77 -11.59
N GLY A 152 -26.71 3.74 -10.80
CA GLY A 152 -26.37 3.87 -9.38
C GLY A 152 -24.90 4.21 -9.18
N VAL A 153 -24.58 5.07 -8.22
CA VAL A 153 -23.22 5.48 -7.88
C VAL A 153 -22.94 5.13 -6.42
N THR A 154 -21.83 4.46 -6.18
CA THR A 154 -21.34 4.13 -4.84
C THR A 154 -19.87 4.50 -4.76
N ILE A 155 -19.38 4.81 -3.57
CA ILE A 155 -17.98 5.18 -3.36
C ILE A 155 -17.36 4.19 -2.37
N CYS A 156 -16.39 3.41 -2.85
CA CYS A 156 -15.59 2.47 -2.08
C CYS A 156 -16.39 1.63 -1.08
N GLU A 157 -16.27 1.94 0.22
CA GLU A 157 -16.90 1.26 1.38
C GLU A 157 -18.42 1.03 1.22
N ASP A 158 -19.11 1.84 0.40
CA ASP A 158 -20.55 1.69 0.12
C ASP A 158 -20.96 0.29 -0.39
N LEU A 159 -20.04 -0.50 -0.97
CA LEU A 159 -20.27 -1.89 -1.38
C LEU A 159 -19.95 -2.96 -0.33
N TRP A 160 -19.33 -2.60 0.80
CA TRP A 160 -18.73 -3.55 1.73
C TRP A 160 -19.65 -3.98 2.86
N ASN A 161 -20.94 -3.62 2.83
CA ASN A 161 -21.88 -3.87 3.93
C ASN A 161 -23.00 -4.87 3.56
N ASP A 162 -22.59 -6.09 3.20
CA ASP A 162 -23.49 -7.21 2.88
C ASP A 162 -23.34 -8.38 3.89
N GLU A 163 -24.37 -8.60 4.70
CA GLU A 163 -24.40 -9.63 5.74
C GLU A 163 -24.40 -11.06 5.21
N GLU A 164 -24.91 -11.31 4.01
CA GLU A 164 -24.91 -12.66 3.44
C GLU A 164 -23.50 -13.06 2.99
N PHE A 165 -22.70 -12.08 2.55
CA PHE A 165 -21.29 -12.30 2.20
C PHE A 165 -20.38 -12.32 3.43
N TRP A 166 -20.49 -11.33 4.31
CA TRP A 166 -19.57 -11.15 5.44
C TRP A 166 -19.98 -11.90 6.72
N GLY A 167 -21.20 -12.46 6.76
CA GLY A 167 -21.79 -13.06 7.96
C GLY A 167 -22.20 -12.06 9.05
N LYS A 168 -21.97 -10.76 8.83
CA LYS A 168 -22.33 -9.65 9.73
C LYS A 168 -22.47 -8.35 8.94
N ARG A 169 -23.11 -7.34 9.54
CA ARG A 169 -23.04 -5.94 9.06
C ARG A 169 -22.20 -5.10 10.00
N THR A 170 -21.39 -4.22 9.43
CA THR A 170 -20.68 -3.16 10.17
C THR A 170 -21.53 -1.89 10.25
N TYR A 171 -22.36 -1.64 9.24
CA TYR A 171 -23.21 -0.45 9.13
C TYR A 171 -24.70 -0.81 9.14
N SER A 172 -25.55 0.11 9.57
CA SER A 172 -27.01 -0.06 9.55
C SER A 172 -27.60 0.07 8.14
N LEU A 173 -26.96 0.86 7.27
CA LEU A 173 -27.38 1.15 5.91
C LEU A 173 -26.73 0.20 4.90
N ASN A 174 -27.44 -0.14 3.82
CA ASN A 174 -26.88 -0.91 2.71
C ASN A 174 -27.11 -0.13 1.40
N PRO A 175 -26.10 0.65 0.93
CA PRO A 175 -26.25 1.49 -0.25
C PRO A 175 -26.61 0.74 -1.53
N ILE A 176 -26.06 -0.44 -1.77
CA ILE A 176 -26.38 -1.23 -2.96
C ILE A 176 -27.83 -1.75 -2.92
N ALA A 177 -28.33 -2.16 -1.74
CA ALA A 177 -29.73 -2.56 -1.60
C ALA A 177 -30.70 -1.39 -1.85
N ASP A 178 -30.35 -0.18 -1.40
CA ASP A 178 -31.16 1.02 -1.67
C ASP A 178 -31.20 1.35 -3.16
N LEU A 179 -30.08 1.19 -3.88
CA LEU A 179 -30.01 1.39 -5.33
C LEU A 179 -30.79 0.32 -6.10
N ALA A 180 -30.76 -0.93 -5.63
CA ALA A 180 -31.58 -2.00 -6.17
C ALA A 180 -33.08 -1.69 -6.05
N GLN A 181 -33.52 -1.17 -4.90
CA GLN A 181 -34.91 -0.73 -4.70
C GLN A 181 -35.30 0.46 -5.59
N LYS A 182 -34.35 1.32 -5.95
CA LYS A 182 -34.56 2.43 -6.89
C LYS A 182 -34.68 1.96 -8.34
N GLY A 183 -34.37 0.70 -8.64
CA GLY A 183 -34.51 0.13 -9.97
C GLY A 183 -33.44 0.62 -10.96
N VAL A 184 -32.22 0.92 -10.49
CA VAL A 184 -31.11 1.27 -11.39
C VAL A 184 -30.80 0.11 -12.34
N ASP A 185 -30.33 0.42 -13.54
CA ASP A 185 -29.93 -0.56 -14.55
C ASP A 185 -28.64 -1.28 -14.15
N PHE A 186 -27.67 -0.53 -13.62
CA PHE A 186 -26.44 -1.08 -13.04
C PHE A 186 -25.85 -0.12 -11.99
N THR A 187 -24.94 -0.65 -11.18
CA THR A 187 -24.23 0.12 -10.14
C THR A 187 -22.76 0.33 -10.50
N ILE A 188 -22.26 1.52 -10.23
CA ILE A 188 -20.85 1.88 -10.35
C ILE A 188 -20.29 2.07 -8.95
N ASN A 189 -19.11 1.53 -8.70
CA ASN A 189 -18.32 1.81 -7.50
C ASN A 189 -16.99 2.43 -7.87
N LEU A 190 -16.74 3.64 -7.37
CA LEU A 190 -15.49 4.37 -7.55
C LEU A 190 -14.70 4.26 -6.25
N SER A 191 -13.51 3.69 -6.33
CA SER A 191 -12.73 3.20 -5.18
C SER A 191 -11.31 3.74 -5.18
N ALA A 192 -10.79 4.00 -3.99
CA ALA A 192 -9.37 3.97 -3.68
C ALA A 192 -9.18 2.89 -2.62
N SER A 193 -9.27 1.62 -3.04
CA SER A 193 -9.12 0.46 -2.16
C SER A 193 -7.65 0.04 -2.10
N PRO A 194 -7.01 0.15 -0.92
CA PRO A 194 -5.60 -0.20 -0.77
C PRO A 194 -5.40 -1.70 -0.92
N TYR A 195 -4.25 -2.06 -1.47
CA TYR A 195 -3.78 -3.42 -1.67
C TYR A 195 -3.55 -4.15 -0.36
N THR A 196 -3.98 -5.42 -0.34
CA THR A 196 -3.45 -6.46 0.54
C THR A 196 -3.33 -7.74 -0.28
N VAL A 197 -2.40 -8.63 0.08
CA VAL A 197 -2.20 -9.91 -0.63
C VAL A 197 -3.52 -10.66 -0.77
N GLY A 198 -3.88 -11.06 -1.99
CA GLY A 198 -5.08 -11.83 -2.30
C GLY A 198 -6.38 -11.01 -2.35
N LYS A 199 -6.33 -9.68 -2.15
CA LYS A 199 -7.53 -8.83 -2.10
C LYS A 199 -8.30 -8.76 -3.42
N GLN A 200 -7.64 -9.00 -4.55
CA GLN A 200 -8.32 -9.04 -5.86
C GLN A 200 -9.36 -10.17 -5.91
N LYS A 201 -8.99 -11.39 -5.49
CA LYS A 201 -9.90 -12.54 -5.44
C LYS A 201 -11.09 -12.29 -4.50
N LEU A 202 -10.83 -11.61 -3.38
CA LEU A 202 -11.88 -11.19 -2.44
C LEU A 202 -12.85 -10.19 -3.08
N ARG A 203 -12.33 -9.16 -3.77
CA ARG A 203 -13.16 -8.17 -4.48
C ARG A 203 -14.01 -8.82 -5.56
N GLU A 204 -13.44 -9.70 -6.38
CA GLU A 204 -14.19 -10.41 -7.42
C GLU A 204 -15.32 -11.26 -6.81
N SER A 205 -15.05 -11.96 -5.71
CA SER A 205 -16.05 -12.77 -5.00
C SER A 205 -17.17 -11.91 -4.41
N MET A 206 -16.83 -10.79 -3.79
CA MET A 206 -17.78 -9.83 -3.21
C MET A 206 -18.68 -9.21 -4.30
N LEU A 207 -18.09 -8.76 -5.41
CA LEU A 207 -18.82 -8.13 -6.51
C LEU A 207 -19.73 -9.13 -7.22
N LYS A 208 -19.25 -10.36 -7.43
CA LYS A 208 -20.07 -11.47 -7.95
C LYS A 208 -21.29 -11.72 -7.06
N HIS A 209 -21.09 -11.80 -5.75
CA HIS A 209 -22.19 -11.99 -4.79
C HIS A 209 -23.21 -10.85 -4.88
N GLY A 210 -22.75 -9.60 -4.82
CA GLY A 210 -23.62 -8.43 -4.92
C GLY A 210 -24.42 -8.39 -6.23
N ALA A 211 -23.77 -8.67 -7.37
CA ALA A 211 -24.41 -8.63 -8.67
C ALA A 211 -25.55 -9.67 -8.78
N VAL A 212 -25.31 -10.90 -8.29
CA VAL A 212 -26.32 -11.96 -8.28
C VAL A 212 -27.44 -11.66 -7.28
N ARG A 213 -27.09 -11.22 -6.06
CA ARG A 213 -28.07 -10.95 -4.99
C ARG A 213 -29.06 -9.86 -5.38
N PHE A 214 -28.56 -8.77 -5.98
CA PHE A 214 -29.38 -7.63 -6.38
C PHE A 214 -29.84 -7.68 -7.84
N ASN A 215 -29.47 -8.73 -8.58
CA ASN A 215 -29.79 -8.92 -9.99
C ASN A 215 -29.45 -7.67 -10.82
N GLN A 216 -28.26 -7.11 -10.58
CA GLN A 216 -27.76 -5.90 -11.23
C GLN A 216 -26.27 -6.05 -11.58
N PRO A 217 -25.84 -5.66 -12.78
CA PRO A 217 -24.41 -5.59 -13.12
C PRO A 217 -23.68 -4.54 -12.27
N ILE A 218 -22.37 -4.73 -12.07
CA ILE A 218 -21.54 -3.83 -11.27
C ILE A 218 -20.23 -3.50 -12.00
N ILE A 219 -19.91 -2.21 -12.13
CA ILE A 219 -18.58 -1.72 -12.49
C ILE A 219 -17.84 -1.29 -11.22
N TYR A 220 -16.62 -1.76 -11.04
CA TYR A 220 -15.73 -1.37 -9.95
C TYR A 220 -14.46 -0.73 -10.51
N VAL A 221 -14.23 0.55 -10.20
CA VAL A 221 -13.08 1.33 -10.67
C VAL A 221 -12.18 1.65 -9.48
N ASN A 222 -10.95 1.15 -9.51
CA ASN A 222 -9.99 1.38 -8.43
C ASN A 222 -8.87 2.33 -8.85
N GLN A 223 -8.30 3.04 -7.87
CA GLN A 223 -7.02 3.73 -8.03
C GLN A 223 -5.88 2.72 -8.25
N ALA A 224 -4.85 3.11 -8.99
CA ALA A 224 -3.57 2.41 -9.04
C ALA A 224 -2.43 3.29 -8.49
N GLY A 225 -1.32 2.69 -8.06
CA GLY A 225 -0.12 3.42 -7.64
C GLY A 225 0.13 3.42 -6.13
N GLY A 226 1.33 3.83 -5.74
CA GLY A 226 1.73 4.01 -4.33
C GLY A 226 1.52 5.45 -3.84
N ASN A 227 1.12 5.61 -2.58
CA ASN A 227 1.10 6.89 -1.87
C ASN A 227 1.47 6.64 -0.40
N ASP A 228 2.56 7.26 0.06
CA ASP A 228 3.16 7.02 1.37
C ASP A 228 3.37 5.50 1.66
N ASP A 229 2.67 4.98 2.67
CA ASP A 229 2.68 3.60 3.13
C ASP A 229 1.71 2.67 2.37
N LEU A 230 0.82 3.22 1.55
CA LEU A 230 -0.24 2.48 0.86
C LEU A 230 0.09 2.23 -0.61
N ILE A 231 -0.32 1.07 -1.09
CA ILE A 231 -0.37 0.74 -2.51
C ILE A 231 -1.83 0.59 -2.89
N PHE A 232 -2.19 1.06 -4.08
CA PHE A 232 -3.45 0.77 -4.74
C PHE A 232 -3.11 -0.04 -5.97
N ASP A 233 -3.64 -1.26 -6.06
CA ASP A 233 -3.26 -2.21 -7.10
C ASP A 233 -4.02 -1.98 -8.41
N GLY A 234 -5.02 -1.09 -8.43
CA GLY A 234 -5.90 -0.97 -9.57
C GLY A 234 -6.78 -2.21 -9.69
N SER A 235 -6.56 -3.00 -10.74
CA SER A 235 -7.33 -4.21 -11.05
C SER A 235 -8.84 -3.92 -11.15
N SER A 236 -9.20 -2.77 -11.71
CA SER A 236 -10.60 -2.37 -11.96
C SER A 236 -11.32 -3.47 -12.73
N LEU A 237 -12.58 -3.76 -12.40
CA LEU A 237 -13.28 -4.91 -12.96
C LEU A 237 -14.77 -4.67 -13.16
N VAL A 238 -15.38 -5.48 -14.03
CA VAL A 238 -16.80 -5.43 -14.34
C VAL A 238 -17.38 -6.83 -14.24
N VAL A 239 -18.50 -6.96 -13.53
CA VAL A 239 -19.28 -8.19 -13.47
C VAL A 239 -20.65 -7.99 -14.12
N ASP A 240 -21.08 -9.00 -14.89
CA ASP A 240 -22.43 -9.05 -15.45
C ASP A 240 -23.48 -9.33 -14.35
N ARG A 241 -24.76 -9.28 -14.71
CA ARG A 241 -25.87 -9.54 -13.77
C ARG A 241 -25.86 -10.95 -13.17
N ARG A 242 -25.19 -11.90 -13.83
CA ARG A 242 -25.04 -13.29 -13.36
C ARG A 242 -23.78 -13.47 -12.51
N GLY A 243 -23.01 -12.41 -12.31
CA GLY A 243 -21.77 -12.40 -11.55
C GLY A 243 -20.58 -13.01 -12.31
N ASN A 244 -20.64 -13.09 -13.64
CA ASN A 244 -19.48 -13.45 -14.45
C ASN A 244 -18.55 -12.25 -14.62
N LEU A 245 -17.24 -12.47 -14.54
CA LEU A 245 -16.23 -11.45 -14.82
C LEU A 245 -16.25 -11.14 -16.33
N VAL A 246 -16.54 -9.89 -16.66
CA VAL A 246 -16.66 -9.39 -18.04
C VAL A 246 -15.41 -8.63 -18.47
N CYS A 247 -14.80 -7.89 -17.55
CA CYS A 247 -13.62 -7.09 -17.82
C CYS A 247 -12.75 -7.01 -16.57
N ARG A 248 -11.43 -6.99 -16.75
CA ARG A 248 -10.45 -6.68 -15.71
C ARG A 248 -9.29 -5.89 -16.30
N ALA A 249 -9.00 -4.73 -15.72
CA ALA A 249 -7.85 -3.90 -16.03
C ALA A 249 -6.56 -4.51 -15.44
N ARG A 250 -5.40 -4.07 -15.93
CA ARG A 250 -4.10 -4.56 -15.47
C ARG A 250 -3.85 -4.16 -14.02
N GLY A 251 -3.21 -5.05 -13.25
CA GLY A 251 -2.82 -4.78 -11.87
C GLY A 251 -1.51 -4.01 -11.78
N PHE A 252 -1.33 -3.25 -10.71
CA PHE A 252 -0.11 -2.53 -10.34
C PHE A 252 0.40 -1.50 -11.36
N GLU A 253 -0.47 -1.01 -12.24
CA GLU A 253 -0.18 0.07 -13.17
C GLU A 253 -1.41 0.93 -13.49
N ALA A 254 -1.21 2.14 -13.99
CA ALA A 254 -2.30 2.93 -14.56
C ALA A 254 -2.77 2.26 -15.85
N ASP A 255 -4.09 2.20 -16.07
CA ASP A 255 -4.66 1.50 -17.21
C ASP A 255 -5.96 2.16 -17.69
N PHE A 256 -6.43 1.74 -18.86
CA PHE A 256 -7.65 2.25 -19.46
C PHE A 256 -8.40 1.13 -20.19
N ALA A 257 -9.68 0.97 -19.88
CA ALA A 257 -10.53 -0.05 -20.49
C ALA A 257 -11.84 0.54 -21.01
N ILE A 258 -12.36 -0.03 -22.10
CA ILE A 258 -13.73 0.22 -22.58
C ILE A 258 -14.57 -1.02 -22.37
N VAL A 259 -15.78 -0.83 -21.87
CA VAL A 259 -16.80 -1.87 -21.76
C VAL A 259 -18.08 -1.43 -22.45
N ASP A 260 -18.76 -2.39 -23.07
CA ASP A 260 -20.02 -2.17 -23.77
C ASP A 260 -21.19 -2.68 -22.93
N TYR A 261 -22.13 -1.78 -22.63
CA TYR A 261 -23.42 -2.09 -22.01
C TYR A 261 -24.49 -2.25 -23.10
N ASP A 262 -25.12 -3.42 -23.16
CA ASP A 262 -26.22 -3.73 -24.07
C ASP A 262 -27.54 -3.30 -23.41
N VAL A 263 -28.16 -2.25 -23.95
CA VAL A 263 -29.37 -1.63 -23.38
C VAL A 263 -30.57 -2.58 -23.46
N GLU A 264 -30.66 -3.40 -24.50
CA GLU A 264 -31.78 -4.32 -24.68
C GLU A 264 -31.67 -5.52 -23.73
N LYS A 265 -30.44 -6.02 -23.53
CA LYS A 265 -30.19 -7.12 -22.59
C LYS A 265 -30.10 -6.67 -21.13
N GLN A 266 -29.93 -5.36 -20.91
CA GLN A 266 -29.62 -4.75 -19.62
C GLN A 266 -28.42 -5.42 -18.94
N ASP A 267 -27.33 -5.61 -19.69
CA ASP A 267 -26.13 -6.28 -19.18
C ASP A 267 -24.85 -5.86 -19.92
N PHE A 268 -23.69 -6.17 -19.33
CA PHE A 268 -22.39 -5.92 -19.98
C PHE A 268 -22.00 -7.05 -20.94
N LEU A 269 -21.39 -6.67 -22.07
CA LEU A 269 -20.82 -7.61 -23.03
C LEU A 269 -19.39 -7.98 -22.63
N PRO A 270 -18.96 -9.26 -22.81
CA PRO A 270 -17.59 -9.70 -22.59
C PRO A 270 -16.54 -8.77 -23.23
N SER A 271 -15.51 -8.40 -22.46
CA SER A 271 -14.40 -7.55 -22.88
C SER A 271 -13.05 -8.19 -22.47
N SER A 272 -11.97 -7.42 -22.47
CA SER A 272 -10.64 -7.89 -22.08
C SER A 272 -10.54 -8.16 -20.58
N ILE A 273 -9.98 -9.30 -20.23
CA ILE A 273 -9.65 -9.69 -18.85
C ILE A 273 -8.13 -9.81 -18.76
N ALA A 274 -7.49 -8.83 -18.13
CA ALA A 274 -6.06 -8.87 -17.87
C ALA A 274 -5.70 -10.05 -16.95
N PRO A 275 -4.56 -10.72 -17.17
CA PRO A 275 -4.12 -11.81 -16.28
C PRO A 275 -3.78 -11.27 -14.89
N GLU A 276 -4.01 -12.11 -13.88
CA GLU A 276 -3.48 -11.89 -12.53
C GLU A 276 -2.05 -12.41 -12.44
N PRO A 277 -1.27 -11.97 -11.43
CA PRO A 277 -0.01 -12.62 -11.09
C PRO A 277 -0.20 -14.13 -10.86
N ASP A 278 0.72 -14.93 -11.39
CA ASP A 278 0.59 -16.40 -11.37
C ASP A 278 0.67 -17.00 -9.95
N CYS A 279 1.31 -16.28 -9.01
CA CYS A 279 1.42 -16.66 -7.60
C CYS A 279 1.49 -15.42 -6.70
N GLU A 280 1.39 -15.64 -5.39
CA GLU A 280 1.41 -14.56 -4.38
C GLU A 280 2.77 -13.85 -4.33
N GLU A 281 3.88 -14.54 -4.58
CA GLU A 281 5.21 -13.93 -4.62
C GLU A 281 5.30 -12.90 -5.76
N ALA A 282 4.72 -13.20 -6.92
CA ALA A 282 4.65 -12.30 -8.06
C ALA A 282 3.75 -11.09 -7.79
N GLU A 283 2.65 -11.30 -7.06
CA GLU A 283 1.74 -10.25 -6.59
C GLU A 283 2.44 -9.29 -5.62
N ILE A 284 3.05 -9.83 -4.57
CA ILE A 284 3.81 -9.07 -3.56
C ILE A 284 4.96 -8.32 -4.23
N TRP A 285 5.72 -8.97 -5.10
CA TRP A 285 6.82 -8.33 -5.82
C TRP A 285 6.35 -7.11 -6.62
N SER A 286 5.25 -7.24 -7.38
CA SER A 286 4.69 -6.15 -8.17
C SER A 286 4.24 -4.98 -7.30
N ALA A 287 3.62 -5.30 -6.15
CA ALA A 287 3.22 -4.31 -5.15
C ALA A 287 4.42 -3.54 -4.59
N LEU A 288 5.45 -4.25 -4.10
CA LEU A 288 6.65 -3.64 -3.51
C LEU A 288 7.42 -2.78 -4.50
N VAL A 289 7.58 -3.25 -5.75
CA VAL A 289 8.22 -2.49 -6.83
C VAL A 289 7.45 -1.21 -7.14
N LEU A 290 6.12 -1.30 -7.24
CA LEU A 290 5.26 -0.12 -7.45
C LEU A 290 5.37 0.87 -6.29
N GLY A 291 5.31 0.39 -5.04
CA GLY A 291 5.40 1.23 -3.85
C GLY A 291 6.73 1.98 -3.76
N VAL A 292 7.87 1.31 -3.99
CA VAL A 292 9.19 1.97 -4.00
C VAL A 292 9.31 2.98 -5.14
N ARG A 293 8.85 2.63 -6.35
CA ARG A 293 8.89 3.50 -7.53
C ARG A 293 8.10 4.78 -7.30
N ASP A 294 6.87 4.64 -6.80
CA ASP A 294 5.98 5.78 -6.60
C ASP A 294 6.37 6.63 -5.40
N TYR A 295 6.83 6.02 -4.29
CA TYR A 295 7.36 6.79 -3.18
C TYR A 295 8.55 7.66 -3.62
N ALA A 296 9.52 7.09 -4.32
CA ALA A 296 10.67 7.84 -4.83
C ALA A 296 10.22 8.98 -5.76
N ARG A 297 9.43 8.67 -6.80
CA ARG A 297 8.96 9.64 -7.79
C ARG A 297 8.13 10.77 -7.17
N LYS A 298 7.11 10.43 -6.37
CA LYS A 298 6.16 11.40 -5.80
C LYS A 298 6.80 12.25 -4.69
N CYS A 299 7.82 11.75 -4.01
CA CYS A 299 8.62 12.53 -3.06
C CYS A 299 9.80 13.29 -3.73
N GLY A 300 9.97 13.19 -5.06
CA GLY A 300 10.98 13.94 -5.81
C GLY A 300 12.39 13.31 -5.82
N PHE A 301 12.53 12.05 -5.42
CA PHE A 301 13.79 11.31 -5.49
C PHE A 301 13.93 10.60 -6.84
N SER A 302 15.14 10.68 -7.41
CA SER A 302 15.52 9.95 -8.63
C SER A 302 16.54 8.84 -8.38
N LYS A 303 17.16 8.81 -7.20
CA LYS A 303 18.21 7.85 -6.82
C LYS A 303 18.06 7.40 -5.37
N VAL A 304 18.54 6.19 -5.10
CA VAL A 304 18.45 5.56 -3.78
C VAL A 304 19.82 5.09 -3.30
N VAL A 305 19.97 5.01 -1.97
CA VAL A 305 21.10 4.41 -1.30
C VAL A 305 20.60 3.37 -0.29
N LEU A 306 21.33 2.27 -0.14
CA LEU A 306 21.03 1.24 0.86
C LEU A 306 22.31 0.55 1.35
N GLY A 307 22.24 0.03 2.57
CA GLY A 307 23.29 -0.84 3.10
C GLY A 307 23.18 -2.25 2.54
N LEU A 308 24.29 -2.80 2.03
CA LEU A 308 24.38 -4.21 1.63
C LEU A 308 25.15 -4.98 2.70
N SER A 309 24.44 -5.80 3.48
CA SER A 309 25.03 -6.64 4.53
C SER A 309 25.50 -8.00 4.02
N GLY A 310 25.08 -8.37 2.80
CA GLY A 310 25.19 -9.75 2.31
C GLY A 310 24.06 -10.65 2.82
N GLY A 311 23.15 -10.15 3.67
CA GLY A 311 21.96 -10.86 4.12
C GLY A 311 20.79 -10.75 3.13
N ILE A 312 19.83 -11.66 3.29
CA ILE A 312 18.68 -11.80 2.37
C ILE A 312 17.78 -10.57 2.30
N ASP A 313 17.58 -9.86 3.42
CA ASP A 313 16.69 -8.69 3.45
C ASP A 313 17.25 -7.55 2.58
N SER A 314 18.54 -7.23 2.77
CA SER A 314 19.22 -6.25 1.93
C SER A 314 19.30 -6.67 0.47
N ALA A 315 19.36 -7.98 0.19
CA ALA A 315 19.34 -8.50 -1.17
C ALA A 315 17.99 -8.28 -1.86
N LEU A 316 16.89 -8.61 -1.16
CA LEU A 316 15.54 -8.37 -1.67
C LEU A 316 15.30 -6.87 -1.91
N VAL A 317 15.67 -6.01 -0.96
CA VAL A 317 15.51 -4.55 -1.13
C VAL A 317 16.34 -4.01 -2.29
N ALA A 318 17.57 -4.51 -2.49
CA ALA A 318 18.38 -4.13 -3.64
C ALA A 318 17.71 -4.52 -4.96
N ALA A 319 17.14 -5.72 -5.05
CA ALA A 319 16.43 -6.20 -6.23
C ALA A 319 15.15 -5.37 -6.51
N ILE A 320 14.36 -5.06 -5.47
CA ILE A 320 13.17 -4.20 -5.57
C ILE A 320 13.58 -2.81 -6.07
N ALA A 321 14.56 -2.18 -5.43
CA ALA A 321 15.04 -0.85 -5.78
C ALA A 321 15.57 -0.78 -7.23
N THR A 322 16.32 -1.80 -7.65
CA THR A 322 16.86 -1.91 -9.01
C THR A 322 15.73 -2.02 -10.04
N THR A 323 14.70 -2.80 -9.76
CA THR A 323 13.54 -2.96 -10.65
C THR A 323 12.64 -1.72 -10.66
N ALA A 324 12.55 -1.01 -9.53
CA ALA A 324 11.73 0.17 -9.39
C ALA A 324 12.34 1.41 -10.08
N LEU A 325 13.65 1.63 -9.94
CA LEU A 325 14.34 2.85 -10.38
C LEU A 325 15.39 2.66 -11.49
N GLY A 326 15.77 1.42 -11.83
CA GLY A 326 16.91 1.13 -12.71
C GLY A 326 18.24 1.05 -11.96
N ALA A 327 19.14 0.17 -12.41
CA ALA A 327 20.38 -0.15 -11.72
C ALA A 327 21.33 1.04 -11.56
N GLU A 328 21.34 1.96 -12.53
CA GLU A 328 22.13 3.18 -12.54
C GLU A 328 21.73 4.21 -11.47
N ASN A 329 20.54 4.03 -10.89
CA ASN A 329 19.96 4.89 -9.86
C ASN A 329 20.05 4.28 -8.44
N VAL A 330 20.70 3.13 -8.30
CA VAL A 330 20.87 2.42 -7.02
C VAL A 330 22.34 2.41 -6.60
N LEU A 331 22.61 2.89 -5.38
CA LEU A 331 23.94 2.85 -4.76
C LEU A 331 23.93 1.92 -3.53
N GLY A 332 24.64 0.80 -3.62
CA GLY A 332 24.86 -0.11 -2.50
C GLY A 332 26.10 0.25 -1.68
N ILE A 333 25.98 0.32 -0.35
CA ILE A 333 27.12 0.59 0.54
C ILE A 333 27.41 -0.63 1.40
N LEU A 334 28.63 -1.16 1.29
CA LEU A 334 29.12 -2.25 2.13
C LEU A 334 29.88 -1.65 3.31
N MET A 335 29.51 -2.01 4.54
CA MET A 335 30.09 -1.44 5.76
C MET A 335 30.57 -2.52 6.74
N PRO A 336 31.63 -3.27 6.38
CA PRO A 336 32.11 -4.39 7.19
C PRO A 336 32.72 -3.91 8.50
N SER A 337 32.45 -4.65 9.57
CA SER A 337 33.14 -4.53 10.86
C SER A 337 34.24 -5.60 10.96
N PRO A 338 35.09 -5.59 12.01
CA PRO A 338 36.01 -6.68 12.28
C PRO A 338 35.34 -8.05 12.51
N TYR A 339 34.03 -8.08 12.75
CA TYR A 339 33.24 -9.30 12.95
C TYR A 339 32.55 -9.79 11.68
N SER A 340 32.54 -8.97 10.61
CA SER A 340 31.93 -9.34 9.34
C SER A 340 32.72 -10.45 8.66
N SER A 341 32.02 -11.47 8.17
CA SER A 341 32.67 -12.56 7.43
C SER A 341 33.08 -12.12 6.03
N ASP A 342 34.20 -12.66 5.52
CA ASP A 342 34.63 -12.39 4.14
C ASP A 342 33.55 -12.82 3.13
N HIS A 343 32.87 -13.93 3.41
CA HIS A 343 31.75 -14.43 2.60
C HIS A 343 30.57 -13.45 2.53
N SER A 344 30.20 -12.77 3.63
CA SER A 344 29.13 -11.76 3.58
C SER A 344 29.47 -10.57 2.67
N VAL A 345 30.75 -10.19 2.58
CA VAL A 345 31.21 -9.15 1.65
C VAL A 345 31.20 -9.65 0.21
N GLU A 346 31.66 -10.89 -0.04
CA GLU A 346 31.65 -11.52 -1.36
C GLU A 346 30.21 -11.70 -1.90
N ASP A 347 29.28 -12.13 -1.05
CA ASP A 347 27.86 -12.28 -1.37
C ASP A 347 27.26 -10.93 -1.80
N ALA A 348 27.51 -9.87 -1.03
CA ALA A 348 27.03 -8.52 -1.34
C ALA A 348 27.59 -7.98 -2.67
N LEU A 349 28.87 -8.21 -2.95
CA LEU A 349 29.49 -7.82 -4.22
C LEU A 349 28.96 -8.64 -5.40
N SER A 350 28.72 -9.94 -5.20
CA SER A 350 28.17 -10.84 -6.21
C SER A 350 26.74 -10.44 -6.57
N LEU A 351 25.90 -10.19 -5.57
CA LEU A 351 24.57 -9.63 -5.76
C LEU A 351 24.63 -8.31 -6.54
N ALA A 352 25.49 -7.38 -6.12
CA ALA A 352 25.59 -6.08 -6.79
C ALA A 352 25.99 -6.20 -8.26
N LYS A 353 26.88 -7.14 -8.58
CA LYS A 353 27.26 -7.49 -9.95
C LYS A 353 26.09 -8.05 -10.74
N ASN A 354 25.31 -8.96 -10.16
CA ASN A 354 24.13 -9.56 -10.80
C ASN A 354 23.05 -8.52 -11.11
N LEU A 355 22.83 -7.58 -10.19
CA LEU A 355 21.87 -6.47 -10.34
C LEU A 355 22.41 -5.33 -11.22
N GLY A 356 23.71 -5.28 -11.50
CA GLY A 356 24.35 -4.20 -12.25
C GLY A 356 24.42 -2.85 -11.49
N ILE A 357 24.32 -2.87 -10.15
CA ILE A 357 24.31 -1.66 -9.33
C ILE A 357 25.72 -1.21 -8.94
N THR A 358 25.89 0.09 -8.69
CA THR A 358 27.17 0.63 -8.22
C THR A 358 27.32 0.39 -6.72
N THR A 359 28.53 0.04 -6.27
CA THR A 359 28.83 -0.15 -4.84
C THR A 359 30.02 0.65 -4.34
N GLN A 360 30.01 0.98 -3.05
CA GLN A 360 31.16 1.51 -2.32
C GLN A 360 31.38 0.73 -1.02
N LYS A 361 32.65 0.55 -0.63
CA LYS A 361 33.03 -0.15 0.61
C LYS A 361 33.57 0.86 1.62
N LEU A 362 32.95 0.92 2.80
CA LEU A 362 33.32 1.80 3.91
C LEU A 362 33.48 0.97 5.19
N PRO A 363 34.66 0.37 5.44
CA PRO A 363 34.92 -0.36 6.68
C PRO A 363 34.72 0.53 7.92
N ILE A 364 34.11 -0.02 8.97
CA ILE A 364 33.72 0.78 10.15
C ILE A 364 34.66 0.59 11.36
N ALA A 365 35.73 -0.19 11.23
CA ALA A 365 36.62 -0.53 12.35
C ALA A 365 37.23 0.70 13.04
N ASP A 366 37.74 1.66 12.27
CA ASP A 366 38.34 2.88 12.83
C ASP A 366 37.30 3.75 13.56
N LEU A 367 36.06 3.78 13.04
CA LEU A 367 34.96 4.48 13.68
C LEU A 367 34.58 3.79 14.99
N MET A 368 34.49 2.45 15.01
CA MET A 368 34.25 1.69 16.24
C MET A 368 35.30 1.99 17.30
N ASN A 369 36.59 1.92 16.93
CA ASN A 369 37.70 2.22 17.83
C ASN A 369 37.61 3.65 18.40
N ALA A 370 37.18 4.63 17.60
CA ALA A 370 37.00 6.01 18.06
C ALA A 370 35.85 6.13 19.09
N TYR A 371 34.76 5.40 18.91
CA TYR A 371 33.67 5.32 19.90
C TYR A 371 34.16 4.65 21.19
N ASP A 372 34.88 3.54 21.09
CA ASP A 372 35.42 2.81 22.23
C ASP A 372 36.36 3.70 23.07
N GLN A 373 37.28 4.41 22.43
CA GLN A 373 38.17 5.37 23.09
C GLN A 373 37.40 6.51 23.79
N THR A 374 36.33 7.00 23.16
CA THR A 374 35.52 8.10 23.71
C THR A 374 34.72 7.63 24.93
N LEU A 375 34.22 6.41 24.92
CA LEU A 375 33.35 5.83 25.96
C LEU A 375 34.11 5.05 27.04
N GLU A 376 35.41 4.79 26.84
CA GLU A 376 36.26 3.96 27.70
C GLU A 376 36.08 4.26 29.20
N LYS A 377 36.17 5.53 29.58
CA LYS A 377 36.06 5.95 30.99
C LYS A 377 34.70 5.65 31.61
N LEU A 378 33.63 5.62 30.81
CA LEU A 378 32.27 5.31 31.26
C LEU A 378 32.00 3.80 31.31
N PHE A 379 32.64 3.02 30.42
CA PHE A 379 32.43 1.57 30.30
C PHE A 379 33.49 0.74 31.04
N VAL A 380 34.44 1.39 31.72
CA VAL A 380 35.47 0.68 32.48
C VAL A 380 34.84 -0.28 33.50
N GLY A 381 35.23 -1.55 33.42
CA GLY A 381 34.73 -2.61 34.31
C GLY A 381 33.35 -3.17 33.95
N THR A 382 32.72 -2.74 32.85
CA THR A 382 31.48 -3.36 32.34
C THR A 382 31.79 -4.44 31.29
N PRO A 383 31.00 -5.52 31.21
CA PRO A 383 31.13 -6.51 30.13
C PRO A 383 30.62 -5.95 28.80
N PHE A 384 31.20 -6.41 27.70
CA PHE A 384 30.69 -6.17 26.35
C PHE A 384 29.23 -6.65 26.24
N GLY A 385 28.37 -5.86 25.60
CA GLY A 385 26.99 -6.27 25.36
C GLY A 385 26.27 -5.44 24.32
N VAL A 386 24.97 -5.23 24.57
CA VAL A 386 24.02 -4.61 23.63
C VAL A 386 24.42 -3.17 23.26
N ALA A 387 25.17 -2.47 24.12
CA ALA A 387 25.61 -1.11 23.84
C ALA A 387 26.61 -1.10 22.66
N GLU A 388 27.64 -1.92 22.74
CA GLU A 388 28.71 -2.05 21.75
C GLU A 388 28.19 -2.67 20.44
N GLU A 389 27.31 -3.68 20.51
CA GLU A 389 26.61 -4.23 19.34
C GLU A 389 25.83 -3.13 18.60
N ASN A 390 25.06 -2.31 19.32
CA ASN A 390 24.26 -1.24 18.71
C ASN A 390 25.09 -0.06 18.16
N ILE A 391 26.30 0.20 18.69
CA ILE A 391 27.19 1.24 18.16
C ILE A 391 27.54 0.94 16.70
N GLN A 392 27.81 -0.33 16.37
CA GLN A 392 28.09 -0.73 14.98
C GLN A 392 26.95 -0.38 14.03
N SER A 393 25.71 -0.74 14.40
CA SER A 393 24.52 -0.42 13.61
C SER A 393 24.33 1.10 13.47
N ARG A 394 24.56 1.88 14.52
CA ARG A 394 24.44 3.35 14.49
C ARG A 394 25.51 4.04 13.65
N ILE A 395 26.73 3.52 13.63
CA ILE A 395 27.77 4.00 12.73
C ILE A 395 27.33 3.79 11.28
N ARG A 396 26.86 2.58 10.94
CA ARG A 396 26.34 2.27 9.60
C ARG A 396 25.19 3.18 9.19
N GLY A 397 24.20 3.33 10.08
CA GLY A 397 23.07 4.23 9.88
C GLY A 397 23.50 5.67 9.65
N THR A 398 24.51 6.15 10.38
CA THR A 398 25.05 7.52 10.26
C THR A 398 25.76 7.74 8.92
N LEU A 399 26.57 6.77 8.47
CA LEU A 399 27.25 6.83 7.16
C LEU A 399 26.24 6.88 6.02
N LEU A 400 25.22 6.02 6.05
CA LEU A 400 24.15 5.99 5.05
C LEU A 400 23.38 7.31 5.00
N MET A 401 23.02 7.88 6.15
CA MET A 401 22.36 9.18 6.22
C MET A 401 23.27 10.31 5.72
N ALA A 402 24.57 10.28 6.01
CA ALA A 402 25.51 11.28 5.51
C ALA A 402 25.60 11.26 3.97
N ILE A 403 25.61 10.07 3.36
CA ILE A 403 25.59 9.89 1.91
C ILE A 403 24.27 10.38 1.32
N ALA A 404 23.14 9.96 1.91
CA ALA A 404 21.81 10.39 1.51
C ALA A 404 21.68 11.92 1.51
N ASN A 405 22.13 12.58 2.59
CA ASN A 405 22.12 14.03 2.72
C ASN A 405 23.04 14.73 1.70
N LYS A 406 24.22 14.15 1.44
CA LYS A 406 25.21 14.76 0.53
C LYS A 406 24.74 14.77 -0.92
N PHE A 407 24.07 13.69 -1.34
CA PHE A 407 23.68 13.50 -2.75
C PHE A 407 22.19 13.65 -3.01
N GLY A 408 21.37 13.86 -1.98
CA GLY A 408 19.91 13.93 -2.09
C GLY A 408 19.28 12.59 -2.47
N TYR A 409 19.87 11.47 -2.04
CA TYR A 409 19.35 10.13 -2.34
C TYR A 409 18.35 9.68 -1.27
N LEU A 410 17.35 8.91 -1.67
CA LEU A 410 16.45 8.25 -0.72
C LEU A 410 17.19 7.07 -0.06
N LEU A 411 17.35 7.11 1.26
CA LEU A 411 17.83 5.95 2.03
C LEU A 411 16.68 4.95 2.21
N ILE A 412 16.86 3.73 1.72
CA ILE A 412 15.91 2.64 1.93
C ILE A 412 16.44 1.72 3.04
N SER A 413 15.65 1.54 4.09
CA SER A 413 15.92 0.60 5.18
C SER A 413 15.48 -0.82 4.82
N THR A 414 16.11 -1.79 5.46
CA THR A 414 16.05 -3.22 5.08
C THR A 414 15.41 -4.12 6.12
N GLY A 415 14.84 -3.56 7.19
CA GLY A 415 14.17 -4.34 8.23
C GLY A 415 12.85 -4.95 7.72
N ASN A 416 12.66 -6.25 7.99
CA ASN A 416 11.43 -6.97 7.65
C ASN A 416 10.37 -6.91 8.77
N LYS A 417 9.17 -7.43 8.49
CA LYS A 417 8.05 -7.39 9.45
C LYS A 417 8.33 -8.16 10.74
N SER A 418 9.00 -9.31 10.64
CA SER A 418 9.29 -10.17 11.79
C SER A 418 10.22 -9.46 12.77
N GLU A 419 11.27 -8.81 12.26
CA GLU A 419 12.21 -8.00 13.04
C GLU A 419 11.53 -6.79 13.67
N MET A 420 10.71 -6.06 12.91
CA MET A 420 9.94 -4.91 13.42
C MET A 420 8.91 -5.32 14.48
N ALA A 421 8.30 -6.49 14.33
CA ALA A 421 7.31 -7.00 15.27
C ALA A 421 7.92 -7.24 16.65
N VAL A 422 9.04 -7.93 16.73
CA VAL A 422 9.68 -8.27 18.02
C VAL A 422 10.73 -7.26 18.47
N GLY A 423 10.96 -6.21 17.66
CA GLY A 423 11.96 -5.17 17.93
C GLY A 423 13.39 -5.65 17.83
N TYR A 424 13.65 -6.65 16.97
CA TYR A 424 15.00 -7.14 16.65
C TYR A 424 15.69 -6.19 15.67
N CYS A 425 15.88 -4.95 16.11
CA CYS A 425 16.43 -3.85 15.35
C CYS A 425 17.08 -2.81 16.27
N THR A 426 17.99 -2.02 15.72
CA THR A 426 18.69 -0.93 16.42
C THR A 426 18.12 0.42 16.03
N LEU A 427 17.49 1.11 16.99
CA LEU A 427 17.12 2.52 16.81
C LEU A 427 18.33 3.37 16.41
N TYR A 428 18.13 4.15 15.36
CA TYR A 428 19.12 5.01 14.73
C TYR A 428 20.28 4.26 14.05
N GLY A 429 20.09 2.96 13.78
CA GLY A 429 21.02 2.10 13.07
C GLY A 429 20.40 1.54 11.80
N ASP A 430 20.03 0.26 11.82
CA ASP A 430 19.36 -0.46 10.72
C ASP A 430 17.98 0.11 10.37
N MET A 431 17.32 0.77 11.33
CA MET A 431 16.06 1.49 11.12
C MET A 431 16.21 2.81 10.36
N ASN A 432 17.43 3.29 10.10
CA ASN A 432 17.61 4.56 9.38
C ASN A 432 17.12 4.43 7.93
N GLY A 433 16.23 5.32 7.54
CA GLY A 433 15.75 5.45 6.17
C GLY A 433 14.66 6.50 6.01
N GLY A 434 14.40 6.87 4.77
CA GLY A 434 13.17 7.59 4.38
C GLY A 434 12.02 6.64 4.07
N LEU A 435 12.33 5.36 3.77
CA LEU A 435 11.35 4.32 3.45
C LEU A 435 11.83 2.96 3.99
N ALA A 436 10.92 2.13 4.50
CA ALA A 436 11.16 0.72 4.78
C ALA A 436 10.41 -0.16 3.78
N ALA A 437 11.10 -0.55 2.71
CA ALA A 437 10.47 -1.21 1.57
C ALA A 437 9.80 -2.54 1.94
N ILE A 438 10.35 -3.27 2.92
CA ILE A 438 9.89 -4.62 3.30
C ILE A 438 9.41 -4.71 4.76
N ALA A 439 9.13 -3.57 5.41
CA ALA A 439 8.68 -3.54 6.81
C ALA A 439 7.36 -4.28 7.07
N ASP A 440 6.58 -4.56 6.03
CA ASP A 440 5.35 -5.37 6.12
C ASP A 440 5.47 -6.77 5.49
N VAL A 441 6.69 -7.22 5.15
CA VAL A 441 6.97 -8.56 4.61
C VAL A 441 7.53 -9.45 5.73
N PRO A 442 6.86 -10.55 6.12
CA PRO A 442 7.42 -11.53 7.07
C PRO A 442 8.72 -12.17 6.54
N LYS A 443 9.61 -12.60 7.43
CA LYS A 443 10.90 -13.21 7.04
C LYS A 443 10.70 -14.43 6.16
N THR A 444 9.75 -15.30 6.50
CA THR A 444 9.36 -16.46 5.68
C THR A 444 9.01 -16.06 4.25
N ARG A 445 8.30 -14.94 4.09
CA ARG A 445 7.98 -14.38 2.76
C ARG A 445 9.18 -13.77 2.05
N VAL A 446 10.10 -13.12 2.77
CA VAL A 446 11.37 -12.64 2.20
C VAL A 446 12.11 -13.80 1.52
N TYR A 447 12.22 -14.96 2.18
CA TYR A 447 12.82 -16.16 1.58
C TYR A 447 12.04 -16.61 0.33
N SER A 448 10.73 -16.81 0.43
CA SER A 448 9.92 -17.29 -0.70
C SER A 448 9.99 -16.38 -1.94
N ILE A 449 10.02 -15.06 -1.76
CA ILE A 449 10.11 -14.10 -2.87
C ILE A 449 11.49 -14.17 -3.52
N CYS A 450 12.56 -14.27 -2.73
CA CYS A 450 13.92 -14.40 -3.26
C CYS A 450 14.11 -15.71 -4.04
N GLU A 451 13.56 -16.81 -3.55
CA GLU A 451 13.56 -18.10 -4.25
C GLU A 451 12.76 -18.03 -5.55
N TRP A 452 11.58 -17.40 -5.51
CA TRP A 452 10.75 -17.17 -6.70
C TRP A 452 11.48 -16.33 -7.77
N LEU A 453 12.16 -15.25 -7.37
CA LEU A 453 12.96 -14.42 -8.29
C LEU A 453 14.02 -15.25 -9.01
N ASN A 454 14.75 -16.09 -8.28
CA ASN A 454 15.77 -16.96 -8.86
C ASN A 454 15.20 -18.07 -9.75
N CYS A 455 13.98 -18.54 -9.51
CA CYS A 455 13.33 -19.53 -10.37
C CYS A 455 12.85 -18.93 -11.71
N ARG A 456 12.55 -17.63 -11.73
CA ARG A 456 11.99 -16.94 -12.89
C ARG A 456 13.07 -16.49 -13.87
N ASP A 457 14.22 -16.04 -13.37
CA ASP A 457 15.33 -15.61 -14.22
C ASP A 457 16.26 -16.78 -14.57
N THR A 458 16.70 -16.82 -15.83
CA THR A 458 17.69 -17.83 -16.29
C THR A 458 19.07 -17.67 -15.66
N SER A 459 19.30 -16.54 -14.97
CA SER A 459 20.50 -16.22 -14.21
C SER A 459 20.15 -16.07 -12.74
N GLU A 460 20.95 -16.67 -11.87
CA GLU A 460 20.89 -16.54 -10.41
C GLU A 460 20.99 -15.06 -10.00
N LEU A 461 19.85 -14.40 -9.81
CA LEU A 461 19.79 -12.97 -9.49
C LEU A 461 20.32 -12.72 -8.08
N ILE A 462 19.79 -13.46 -7.11
CA ILE A 462 20.21 -13.44 -5.70
C ILE A 462 21.15 -14.64 -5.49
N PRO A 463 22.41 -14.44 -5.06
CA PRO A 463 23.33 -15.55 -4.84
C PRO A 463 22.76 -16.61 -3.88
N THR A 464 22.89 -17.88 -4.24
CA THR A 464 22.36 -19.05 -3.50
C THR A 464 22.89 -19.11 -2.08
N ASN A 465 24.15 -18.70 -1.88
CA ASN A 465 24.75 -18.59 -0.54
C ASN A 465 23.93 -17.67 0.39
N ILE A 466 23.33 -16.59 -0.13
CA ILE A 466 22.46 -15.69 0.64
C ILE A 466 21.18 -16.41 1.08
N LEU A 467 20.65 -17.32 0.25
CA LEU A 467 19.43 -18.08 0.54
C LEU A 467 19.67 -19.21 1.54
N THR A 468 20.81 -19.88 1.47
CA THR A 468 21.09 -21.07 2.29
C THR A 468 21.72 -20.76 3.64
N LYS A 469 22.30 -19.57 3.82
CA LYS A 469 22.97 -19.23 5.07
C LYS A 469 21.98 -18.87 6.18
N ALA A 470 22.37 -19.16 7.42
CA ALA A 470 21.60 -18.78 8.58
C ALA A 470 21.55 -17.23 8.70
N PRO A 471 20.39 -16.65 9.03
CA PRO A 471 20.26 -15.21 9.18
C PRO A 471 21.02 -14.71 10.42
N SER A 472 21.70 -13.58 10.26
CA SER A 472 22.56 -12.98 11.28
C SER A 472 22.77 -11.48 11.03
N ALA A 473 22.84 -10.70 12.11
CA ALA A 473 23.23 -9.29 12.09
C ALA A 473 24.76 -9.04 12.17
N GLU A 474 25.58 -10.08 12.39
CA GLU A 474 27.05 -10.02 12.52
C GLU A 474 27.57 -8.88 13.42
N LEU A 475 26.90 -8.63 14.57
CA LEU A 475 27.30 -7.61 15.55
C LEU A 475 28.31 -8.13 16.58
N LYS A 476 28.42 -9.45 16.71
CA LYS A 476 29.43 -10.15 17.52
C LYS A 476 29.89 -11.44 16.83
N PRO A 477 31.06 -12.00 17.20
CA PRO A 477 31.57 -13.23 16.59
C PRO A 477 30.57 -14.41 16.68
N GLY A 478 30.26 -15.02 15.54
CA GLY A 478 29.42 -16.23 15.45
C GLY A 478 27.94 -16.04 15.76
N GLN A 479 27.43 -14.81 15.78
CA GLN A 479 26.03 -14.51 16.08
C GLN A 479 25.06 -15.18 15.09
N MET A 480 23.95 -15.70 15.60
CA MET A 480 22.78 -16.10 14.80
C MET A 480 21.51 -15.46 15.38
N ASP A 481 20.51 -15.19 14.53
CA ASP A 481 19.24 -14.61 15.01
C ASP A 481 18.51 -15.58 15.96
N GLN A 482 18.68 -16.88 15.75
CA GLN A 482 18.13 -17.96 16.59
C GLN A 482 18.71 -17.99 18.01
N ASP A 483 19.81 -17.28 18.28
CA ASP A 483 20.32 -17.08 19.65
C ASP A 483 19.29 -16.34 20.52
N SER A 484 18.43 -15.51 19.89
CA SER A 484 17.52 -14.58 20.56
C SER A 484 16.06 -14.73 20.16
N LEU A 485 15.74 -15.47 19.09
CA LEU A 485 14.40 -15.65 18.56
C LEU A 485 14.11 -17.14 18.30
N PRO A 486 12.85 -17.58 18.34
CA PRO A 486 12.50 -18.89 17.80
C PRO A 486 12.74 -18.92 16.27
N PRO A 487 12.77 -20.11 15.64
CA PRO A 487 12.83 -20.23 14.19
C PRO A 487 11.74 -19.38 13.51
N TYR A 488 12.07 -18.74 12.38
CA TYR A 488 11.17 -17.79 11.73
C TYR A 488 9.82 -18.38 11.30
N GLU A 489 9.76 -19.66 10.93
CA GLU A 489 8.49 -20.36 10.64
C GLU A 489 7.55 -20.37 11.85
N VAL A 490 8.10 -20.58 13.04
CA VAL A 490 7.32 -20.57 14.30
C VAL A 490 6.99 -19.13 14.69
N LEU A 491 7.97 -18.22 14.56
CA LEU A 491 7.79 -16.81 14.89
C LEU A 491 6.67 -16.18 14.05
N ASP A 492 6.74 -16.33 12.72
CA ASP A 492 5.85 -15.68 11.78
C ASP A 492 4.41 -16.21 11.90
N ASP A 493 4.20 -17.50 12.16
CA ASP A 493 2.85 -18.04 12.42
C ASP A 493 2.26 -17.50 13.74
N ILE A 494 3.06 -17.38 14.80
CA ILE A 494 2.61 -16.74 16.05
C ILE A 494 2.27 -15.27 15.81
N LEU A 495 3.10 -14.56 15.04
CA LEU A 495 2.89 -13.15 14.72
C LEU A 495 1.62 -12.93 13.89
N ASP A 496 1.37 -13.76 12.86
CA ASP A 496 0.16 -13.68 12.05
C ASP A 496 -1.11 -13.88 12.90
N ARG A 497 -1.13 -14.93 13.73
CA ARG A 497 -2.25 -15.21 14.64
C ARG A 497 -2.50 -14.07 15.63
N PHE A 498 -1.43 -13.53 16.20
CA PHE A 498 -1.53 -12.48 17.22
C PHE A 498 -1.91 -11.12 16.62
N ILE A 499 -1.29 -10.73 15.50
CA ILE A 499 -1.42 -9.39 14.91
C ILE A 499 -2.61 -9.30 13.98
N HIS A 500 -2.76 -10.27 13.06
CA HIS A 500 -3.77 -10.24 12.01
C HIS A 500 -5.06 -10.93 12.43
N GLN A 501 -4.97 -12.09 13.10
CA GLN A 501 -6.16 -12.87 13.49
C GLN A 501 -6.73 -12.49 14.87
N HIS A 502 -6.05 -11.61 15.62
CA HIS A 502 -6.44 -11.19 16.98
C HIS A 502 -6.59 -12.31 18.00
N GLN A 503 -5.90 -13.42 17.79
CA GLN A 503 -5.90 -14.52 18.74
C GLN A 503 -5.17 -14.10 20.02
N SER A 504 -5.77 -14.45 21.16
CA SER A 504 -5.14 -14.41 22.47
C SER A 504 -4.00 -15.42 22.57
N ALA A 505 -3.06 -15.22 23.51
CA ALA A 505 -1.98 -16.17 23.76
C ALA A 505 -2.52 -17.59 24.04
N THR A 506 -3.63 -17.70 24.76
CA THR A 506 -4.32 -18.96 25.03
C THR A 506 -4.85 -19.66 23.78
N GLU A 507 -5.39 -18.90 22.81
CA GLU A 507 -5.86 -19.46 21.54
C GLU A 507 -4.70 -19.94 20.67
N ILE A 508 -3.57 -19.22 20.68
CA ILE A 508 -2.34 -19.59 19.96
C ILE A 508 -1.71 -20.85 20.56
N VAL A 509 -1.67 -20.97 21.89
CA VAL A 509 -1.22 -22.22 22.55
C VAL A 509 -2.15 -23.38 22.22
N ALA A 510 -3.47 -23.14 22.22
CA ALA A 510 -4.46 -24.16 21.83
C ALA A 510 -4.32 -24.62 20.36
N SER A 511 -3.71 -23.81 19.48
CA SER A 511 -3.39 -24.20 18.10
C SER A 511 -2.10 -25.03 17.98
N GLY A 512 -1.41 -25.34 19.08
CA GLY A 512 -0.28 -26.27 19.13
C GLY A 512 1.10 -25.63 19.37
N HIS A 513 1.18 -24.33 19.64
CA HIS A 513 2.43 -23.66 19.97
C HIS A 513 2.85 -23.85 21.43
N ASP A 514 4.15 -23.89 21.68
CA ASP A 514 4.69 -23.91 23.04
C ASP A 514 4.39 -22.61 23.79
N SER A 515 3.80 -22.71 24.98
CA SER A 515 3.39 -21.54 25.77
C SER A 515 4.55 -20.61 26.11
N THR A 516 5.73 -21.16 26.41
CA THR A 516 6.91 -20.36 26.75
C THR A 516 7.36 -19.51 25.56
N ILE A 517 7.27 -20.06 24.35
CA ILE A 517 7.59 -19.34 23.11
C ILE A 517 6.55 -18.26 22.84
N VAL A 518 5.25 -18.59 22.93
CA VAL A 518 4.16 -17.62 22.72
C VAL A 518 4.29 -16.42 23.67
N ASP A 519 4.46 -16.68 24.97
CA ASP A 519 4.57 -15.63 25.99
C ASP A 519 5.77 -14.72 25.74
N ARG A 520 6.91 -15.32 25.33
CA ARG A 520 8.12 -14.58 24.95
C ARG A 520 7.87 -13.69 23.74
N VAL A 521 7.25 -14.21 22.67
CA VAL A 521 6.98 -13.44 21.45
C VAL A 521 6.01 -12.29 21.74
N VAL A 522 4.91 -12.54 22.44
CA VAL A 522 3.93 -11.50 22.83
C VAL A 522 4.58 -10.41 23.68
N LYS A 523 5.47 -10.80 24.61
CA LYS A 523 6.25 -9.84 25.41
C LYS A 523 7.16 -8.99 24.54
N LEU A 524 7.90 -9.59 23.61
CA LEU A 524 8.78 -8.87 22.68
C LEU A 524 7.99 -7.88 21.82
N VAL A 525 6.85 -8.32 21.27
CA VAL A 525 5.95 -7.45 20.49
C VAL A 525 5.51 -6.24 21.32
N THR A 526 5.12 -6.47 22.57
CA THR A 526 4.64 -5.41 23.46
C THR A 526 5.73 -4.37 23.76
N ILE A 527 6.94 -4.81 24.12
CA ILE A 527 8.03 -3.88 24.49
C ILE A 527 8.64 -3.17 23.28
N ALA A 528 8.46 -3.67 22.07
CA ALA A 528 9.02 -3.09 20.84
C ALA A 528 8.23 -1.88 20.30
N GLU A 529 7.10 -1.52 20.91
CA GLU A 529 6.22 -0.44 20.44
C GLU A 529 6.94 0.92 20.29
N PHE A 530 7.82 1.27 21.23
CA PHE A 530 8.58 2.53 21.17
C PHE A 530 9.55 2.59 19.97
N LYS A 531 10.04 1.43 19.50
CA LYS A 531 10.90 1.36 18.32
C LYS A 531 10.08 1.57 17.05
N ARG A 532 8.98 0.82 16.91
CA ARG A 532 8.10 0.89 15.72
C ARG A 532 7.53 2.28 15.49
N ARG A 533 7.24 3.04 16.55
CA ARG A 533 6.75 4.42 16.46
C ARG A 533 7.76 5.41 15.87
N GLN A 534 9.03 5.02 15.74
CA GLN A 534 10.10 5.80 15.12
C GLN A 534 10.61 5.17 13.83
N ALA A 535 9.99 4.07 13.37
CA ALA A 535 10.33 3.49 12.08
C ALA A 535 9.93 4.44 10.94
N PRO A 536 10.68 4.46 9.83
CA PRO A 536 10.24 5.14 8.63
C PRO A 536 8.94 4.51 8.08
N PRO A 537 8.21 5.21 7.20
CA PRO A 537 7.04 4.66 6.53
C PRO A 537 7.37 3.30 5.89
N GLY A 538 6.53 2.30 6.16
CA GLY A 538 6.66 0.95 5.63
C GLY A 538 5.61 0.69 4.56
N ILE A 539 6.00 0.04 3.46
CA ILE A 539 5.06 -0.35 2.41
C ILE A 539 4.15 -1.46 2.95
N LYS A 540 2.84 -1.20 3.05
CA LYS A 540 1.83 -2.14 3.53
C LYS A 540 1.43 -3.12 2.43
N ILE A 541 1.48 -4.42 2.74
CA ILE A 541 1.02 -5.51 1.88
C ILE A 541 0.04 -6.45 2.58
N THR A 542 -0.07 -6.38 3.91
CA THR A 542 -0.98 -7.21 4.70
C THR A 542 -2.13 -6.39 5.26
N ASP A 543 -3.16 -7.05 5.78
CA ASP A 543 -4.33 -6.37 6.38
C ASP A 543 -3.97 -5.48 7.58
N ARG A 544 -2.85 -5.73 8.27
CA ARG A 544 -2.37 -4.87 9.36
C ARG A 544 -0.86 -4.68 9.30
N ALA A 545 -0.47 -3.47 8.87
CA ALA A 545 0.91 -3.02 8.91
C ALA A 545 1.21 -2.23 10.18
N PHE A 546 2.47 -2.27 10.62
CA PHE A 546 2.94 -1.40 11.69
C PHE A 546 3.00 0.05 11.20
N GLY A 547 2.30 0.95 11.89
CA GLY A 547 2.09 2.32 11.45
C GLY A 547 0.63 2.75 11.68
N THR A 548 -0.03 3.23 10.63
CA THR A 548 -1.42 3.73 10.66
C THR A 548 -2.42 2.67 11.16
N GLY A 549 -2.27 1.41 10.70
CA GLY A 549 -3.11 0.27 11.05
C GLY A 549 -2.85 -0.37 12.43
N TRP A 550 -1.72 -0.05 13.07
CA TRP A 550 -1.33 -0.60 14.38
C TRP A 550 -1.20 0.50 15.44
N ARG A 551 -2.21 0.61 16.30
CA ARG A 551 -2.33 1.70 17.27
C ARG A 551 -2.24 1.17 18.71
N MET A 552 -1.02 0.99 19.22
CA MET A 552 -0.79 0.53 20.60
C MET A 552 -0.14 1.63 21.48
N PRO A 553 -0.44 1.66 22.78
CA PRO A 553 0.19 2.60 23.70
C PRO A 553 1.65 2.19 24.00
N ILE A 554 2.58 3.15 23.93
CA ILE A 554 3.99 2.96 24.33
C ILE A 554 4.09 2.83 25.86
N ALA A 555 3.50 3.77 26.59
CA ALA A 555 3.53 3.80 28.05
C ALA A 555 2.45 2.87 28.62
N SER A 556 2.69 1.56 28.56
CA SER A 556 1.74 0.53 28.97
C SER A 556 2.38 -0.49 29.90
N LYS A 557 1.62 -0.93 30.91
CA LYS A 557 1.98 -2.04 31.82
C LYS A 557 1.04 -3.23 31.60
N ARG A 558 0.75 -3.57 30.34
CA ARG A 558 -0.06 -4.75 30.02
C ARG A 558 0.70 -6.01 30.48
N PRO A 559 0.10 -6.87 31.32
CA PRO A 559 0.70 -8.16 31.67
C PRO A 559 0.89 -9.00 30.41
N SER A 560 2.02 -9.72 30.32
CA SER A 560 2.10 -10.94 29.52
C SER A 560 1.16 -11.93 30.22
N TYR A 561 0.11 -12.41 29.53
CA TYR A 561 -0.81 -13.40 30.10
C TYR A 561 -0.23 -14.78 29.99
#